data_AF-A0AAJ1F4L9-F1
#
_entry.id   AF-A0AAJ1F4L9-F1
#
_cell.length_a   1.000
_cell.length_b   1.000
_cell.length_c   1.000
_cell.angle_alpha   90.00
_cell.angle_beta   90.00
_cell.angle_gamma   90.00
#
_symmetry.space_group_name_H-M   'P 1'
#
loop_
_entity.id
_entity.type
_entity.pdbx_description
1 polymer ?
#
loop_
_entity_poly.entity_id
_entity_poly.type
_entity_poly.pdbx_seq_one_letter_code
_entity_poly.pdbx_strand_id
1 'polypeptide(L)'
;MSNGGLLQKAMDQQPDGEGEVTGTVVVADVANSGGSGFMSVPMKQGAGLALVALVLSWLLATPTIQSEYAFAGLVPILIFAGSFYLVWNAMGRKQTAVIAVVYILLAASPYAAMSLSSGEITITDADLSDDSTQIALKIRESGAIFGSSVDSADVTVTYDGSTVWESTIPFAIDREDGYGEYGLISLTVSEWYQGNAADDAPYIVTVNVDSSSDSMELQSNHLQRTIDDVKSATAGAMGTGGDCDSSKETCVVGVALKSWSGLDAMGDNPPGGLPHADYTVQGTMFYGSTVAISYPTVTVVNGIAEWDSNNGEYGGGSVFVGDDGSELPMPGSVDSFELNSKYIPIEDWGVSDYGCYHFTVEVTQSSPWSDGSTVSHTSHYEFTEEGEDFDTGEPTDEAWTSTTNCD
;
A
#
# COMPACT_ATOMS: atom_id res chain seq x y z
N MET A 1 72.81 -30.86 -74.20
CA MET A 1 71.53 -31.37 -74.74
C MET A 1 70.81 -32.10 -73.62
N SER A 2 69.55 -31.71 -73.42
CA SER A 2 68.45 -32.35 -72.69
C SER A 2 68.67 -32.90 -71.28
N ASN A 3 67.91 -32.29 -70.37
CA ASN A 3 67.48 -32.78 -69.08
C ASN A 3 66.89 -34.20 -69.12
N GLY A 4 67.13 -34.93 -68.03
CA GLY A 4 66.32 -36.04 -67.53
C GLY A 4 66.97 -36.53 -66.25
N GLY A 5 66.35 -36.58 -65.07
CA GLY A 5 64.98 -36.36 -64.64
C GLY A 5 64.95 -36.86 -63.18
N LEU A 6 64.22 -36.18 -62.31
CA LEU A 6 64.23 -36.30 -60.84
C LEU A 6 63.83 -37.68 -60.24
N LEU A 7 63.67 -38.72 -61.07
CA LEU A 7 63.37 -40.08 -60.61
C LEU A 7 64.60 -41.01 -60.58
N GLN A 8 65.77 -40.59 -61.06
CA GLN A 8 66.92 -41.50 -61.29
C GLN A 8 67.97 -41.56 -60.15
N LYS A 9 67.68 -41.10 -58.92
CA LYS A 9 68.60 -41.39 -57.79
C LYS A 9 67.99 -41.34 -56.39
N ALA A 10 66.66 -41.45 -56.26
CA ALA A 10 66.00 -41.75 -54.99
C ALA A 10 65.98 -43.26 -54.67
N MET A 11 66.84 -44.06 -55.32
CA MET A 11 66.79 -45.53 -55.26
C MET A 11 68.13 -46.22 -55.03
N ASP A 12 69.24 -45.47 -54.96
CA ASP A 12 70.57 -46.02 -54.66
C ASP A 12 71.15 -45.26 -53.47
N GLN A 13 70.84 -45.71 -52.24
CA GLN A 13 71.81 -45.89 -51.15
C GLN A 13 71.10 -46.20 -49.82
N GLN A 14 70.91 -47.48 -49.60
CA GLN A 14 70.87 -48.13 -48.29
C GLN A 14 71.62 -49.47 -48.47
N PRO A 15 72.37 -50.04 -47.51
CA PRO A 15 73.09 -49.51 -46.33
C PRO A 15 74.59 -49.96 -46.35
N ASP A 16 75.26 -49.83 -45.19
CA ASP A 16 76.50 -50.49 -44.73
C ASP A 16 77.81 -49.67 -44.82
N GLY A 17 78.27 -49.21 -43.65
CA GLY A 17 79.58 -48.60 -43.48
C GLY A 17 79.70 -47.77 -42.20
N GLU A 18 80.13 -48.42 -41.13
CA GLU A 18 80.56 -47.93 -39.82
C GLU A 18 81.09 -46.47 -39.77
N GLY A 19 80.57 -45.69 -38.83
CA GLY A 19 81.04 -44.34 -38.54
C GLY A 19 80.35 -43.78 -37.30
N GLU A 20 80.96 -44.01 -36.15
CA GLU A 20 80.64 -43.38 -34.88
C GLU A 20 80.69 -41.85 -35.01
N VAL A 21 79.52 -41.19 -34.98
CA VAL A 21 79.43 -39.75 -34.72
C VAL A 21 78.15 -39.47 -33.94
N THR A 22 78.34 -38.92 -32.76
CA THR A 22 77.35 -38.57 -31.74
C THR A 22 76.27 -37.61 -32.27
N GLY A 23 74.99 -38.02 -32.18
CA GLY A 23 73.85 -37.15 -32.46
C GLY A 23 72.50 -37.86 -32.26
N THR A 24 71.81 -37.49 -31.18
CA THR A 24 70.38 -37.59 -30.86
C THR A 24 69.49 -38.51 -31.72
N VAL A 25 68.91 -39.55 -31.10
CA VAL A 25 67.64 -40.17 -31.53
C VAL A 25 66.73 -40.35 -30.33
N VAL A 26 65.56 -39.74 -30.44
CA VAL A 26 64.36 -39.94 -29.62
C VAL A 26 63.64 -41.17 -30.17
N VAL A 27 63.32 -42.14 -29.31
CA VAL A 27 62.18 -43.07 -29.47
C VAL A 27 61.41 -42.95 -28.15
N ALA A 28 60.40 -42.09 -28.03
CA ALA A 28 59.05 -42.20 -28.62
C ALA A 28 58.36 -43.50 -28.21
N ASP A 29 57.81 -43.51 -27.00
CA ASP A 29 56.65 -44.35 -26.71
C ASP A 29 55.43 -43.65 -27.31
N VAL A 30 54.79 -44.33 -28.25
CA VAL A 30 53.57 -43.97 -28.99
C VAL A 30 52.60 -45.11 -28.66
N ALA A 31 51.36 -44.95 -28.21
CA ALA A 31 50.48 -43.83 -27.97
C ALA A 31 49.34 -44.35 -27.10
N ASN A 32 48.55 -43.45 -26.51
CA ASN A 32 47.11 -43.65 -26.63
C ASN A 32 46.47 -42.35 -27.09
N SER A 33 45.98 -42.39 -28.32
CA SER A 33 45.23 -41.33 -28.99
C SER A 33 43.87 -41.18 -28.33
N GLY A 34 43.69 -40.12 -27.55
CA GLY A 34 42.40 -39.71 -27.01
C GLY A 34 42.10 -38.26 -27.38
N GLY A 35 41.23 -38.06 -28.37
CA GLY A 35 40.43 -36.84 -28.57
C GLY A 35 41.17 -35.50 -28.55
N SER A 36 41.58 -35.05 -29.74
CA SER A 36 41.89 -33.65 -30.06
C SER A 36 40.90 -32.67 -29.38
N GLY A 37 41.37 -31.97 -28.37
CA GLY A 37 40.78 -30.73 -27.90
C GLY A 37 41.86 -29.65 -27.90
N PHE A 38 41.70 -28.64 -28.74
CA PHE A 38 42.64 -27.53 -28.99
C PHE A 38 42.98 -26.66 -27.74
N MET A 39 42.53 -27.03 -26.54
CA MET A 39 42.60 -26.23 -25.32
C MET A 39 43.10 -27.05 -24.13
N SER A 40 43.98 -26.46 -23.31
CA SER A 40 44.45 -27.03 -22.04
C SER A 40 43.32 -27.11 -21.00
N VAL A 41 43.46 -27.99 -20.01
CA VAL A 41 42.48 -28.16 -18.91
C VAL A 41 42.11 -26.83 -18.22
N PRO A 42 43.05 -25.97 -17.79
CA PRO A 42 42.71 -24.67 -17.20
C PRO A 42 42.02 -23.72 -18.19
N MET A 43 42.32 -23.82 -19.49
CA MET A 43 41.64 -23.04 -20.53
C MET A 43 40.19 -23.48 -20.73
N LYS A 44 39.89 -24.79 -20.66
CA LYS A 44 38.52 -25.32 -20.71
C LYS A 44 37.70 -24.91 -19.48
N GLN A 45 38.30 -24.95 -18.30
CA GLN A 45 37.66 -24.52 -17.05
C GLN A 45 37.38 -23.01 -17.06
N GLY A 46 38.35 -22.20 -17.48
CA GLY A 46 38.19 -20.76 -17.65
C GLY A 46 37.07 -20.45 -18.64
N ALA A 47 37.09 -21.03 -19.85
CA ALA A 47 36.03 -20.83 -20.84
C ALA A 47 34.65 -21.27 -20.34
N GLY A 48 34.56 -22.38 -19.59
CA GLY A 48 33.31 -22.81 -18.96
C GLY A 48 32.78 -21.80 -17.93
N LEU A 49 33.66 -21.27 -17.07
CA LEU A 49 33.29 -20.23 -16.10
C LEU A 49 32.89 -18.92 -16.78
N ALA A 50 33.51 -18.54 -17.90
CA ALA A 50 33.10 -17.36 -18.66
C ALA A 50 31.67 -17.52 -19.21
N LEU A 51 31.31 -18.72 -19.69
CA LEU A 51 29.95 -19.01 -20.14
C LEU A 51 28.94 -18.96 -18.99
N VAL A 52 29.29 -19.52 -17.83
CA VAL A 52 28.45 -19.42 -16.62
C VAL A 52 28.28 -17.97 -16.18
N ALA A 53 29.37 -17.19 -16.16
CA ALA A 53 29.34 -15.77 -15.85
C ALA A 53 28.45 -15.00 -16.82
N LEU A 54 28.52 -15.33 -18.12
CA LEU A 54 27.68 -14.72 -19.14
C LEU A 54 26.20 -15.04 -18.90
N VAL A 55 25.84 -16.30 -18.71
CA VAL A 55 24.44 -16.67 -18.44
C VAL A 55 23.92 -16.03 -17.15
N LEU A 56 24.72 -16.03 -16.09
CA LEU A 56 24.37 -15.36 -14.83
C LEU A 56 24.26 -13.85 -14.99
N SER A 57 25.12 -13.22 -15.81
CA SER A 57 25.03 -11.79 -16.06
C SER A 57 23.75 -11.41 -16.79
N TRP A 58 23.22 -12.25 -17.67
CA TRP A 58 21.91 -12.04 -18.30
C TRP A 58 20.74 -12.24 -17.31
N LEU A 59 20.85 -13.22 -16.42
CA LEU A 59 19.81 -13.46 -15.40
C LEU A 59 19.78 -12.36 -14.33
N LEU A 60 20.94 -11.94 -13.84
CA LEU A 60 21.05 -10.93 -12.77
C LEU A 60 20.99 -9.49 -13.29
N ALA A 61 21.04 -9.32 -14.60
CA ALA A 61 20.76 -8.05 -15.25
C ALA A 61 19.25 -7.76 -15.35
N THR A 62 18.36 -8.64 -14.91
CA THR A 62 16.92 -8.34 -14.95
C THR A 62 16.58 -7.19 -13.98
N PRO A 63 15.84 -6.17 -14.44
CA PRO A 63 15.44 -4.99 -13.67
C PRO A 63 14.88 -5.30 -12.27
N THR A 64 13.98 -6.29 -12.18
CA THR A 64 13.38 -6.76 -10.92
C THR A 64 14.36 -7.29 -9.88
N ILE A 65 15.46 -7.93 -10.32
CA ILE A 65 16.49 -8.45 -9.40
C ILE A 65 17.44 -7.33 -8.99
N GLN A 66 17.68 -6.36 -9.87
CA GLN A 66 18.55 -5.22 -9.55
C GLN A 66 17.92 -4.27 -8.54
N SER A 67 16.60 -4.05 -8.62
CA SER A 67 15.88 -3.24 -7.64
C SER A 67 15.88 -3.88 -6.24
N GLU A 68 15.80 -5.21 -6.14
CA GLU A 68 15.84 -5.92 -4.85
C GLU A 68 17.28 -6.18 -4.35
N TYR A 69 18.25 -6.37 -5.24
CA TYR A 69 19.61 -6.79 -4.92
C TYR A 69 20.67 -6.03 -5.74
N ALA A 70 20.88 -4.75 -5.42
CA ALA A 70 21.85 -3.88 -6.10
C ALA A 70 23.27 -4.48 -6.22
N PHE A 71 23.71 -5.29 -5.24
CA PHE A 71 25.04 -5.92 -5.23
C PHE A 71 25.13 -7.21 -6.08
N ALA A 72 24.02 -7.78 -6.54
CA ALA A 72 24.01 -9.04 -7.28
C ALA A 72 24.80 -8.94 -8.60
N GLY A 73 24.87 -7.75 -9.20
CA GLY A 73 25.67 -7.47 -10.40
C GLY A 73 27.18 -7.71 -10.23
N LEU A 74 27.72 -7.70 -9.00
CA LEU A 74 29.14 -7.97 -8.73
C LEU A 74 29.50 -9.46 -8.90
N VAL A 75 28.55 -10.37 -8.68
CA VAL A 75 28.77 -11.82 -8.75
C VAL A 75 29.30 -12.28 -10.12
N PRO A 76 28.65 -11.97 -11.25
CA PRO A 76 29.15 -12.37 -12.57
C PRO A 76 30.48 -11.70 -12.92
N ILE A 77 30.73 -10.47 -12.46
CA ILE A 77 32.01 -9.75 -12.68
C ILE A 77 33.16 -10.51 -12.00
N LEU A 78 32.96 -10.96 -10.76
CA LEU A 78 33.96 -11.76 -10.03
C LEU A 78 34.23 -13.11 -10.71
N ILE A 79 33.19 -13.76 -11.27
CA ILE A 79 33.35 -15.01 -12.02
C ILE A 79 34.10 -14.76 -13.33
N PHE A 80 33.83 -13.66 -14.05
CA PHE A 80 34.60 -13.27 -15.23
C PHE A 80 36.08 -13.02 -14.91
N ALA A 81 36.38 -12.34 -13.79
CA ALA A 81 37.76 -12.10 -13.35
C ALA A 81 38.49 -13.41 -13.00
N GLY A 82 37.84 -14.33 -12.27
CA GLY A 82 38.39 -15.65 -11.95
C GLY A 82 38.59 -16.52 -13.19
N SER A 83 37.63 -16.49 -14.11
CA SER A 83 37.70 -17.16 -15.41
C SER A 83 38.88 -16.65 -16.25
N PHE A 84 39.04 -15.33 -16.35
CA PHE A 84 40.16 -14.70 -17.04
C PHE A 84 41.50 -15.11 -16.44
N TYR A 85 41.63 -15.14 -15.10
CA TYR A 85 42.85 -15.55 -14.42
C TYR A 85 43.29 -16.98 -14.82
N LEU A 86 42.34 -17.92 -14.91
CA LEU A 86 42.62 -19.30 -15.31
C LEU A 86 43.08 -19.39 -16.78
N VAL A 87 42.45 -18.63 -17.69
CA VAL A 87 42.85 -18.58 -19.11
C VAL A 87 44.19 -17.88 -19.28
N TRP A 88 44.41 -16.78 -18.55
CA TRP A 88 45.66 -16.02 -18.56
C TRP A 88 46.85 -16.90 -18.17
N ASN A 89 46.72 -17.65 -17.07
CA ASN A 89 47.79 -18.51 -16.58
C ASN A 89 48.07 -19.71 -17.50
N ALA A 90 47.09 -20.09 -18.32
CA ALA A 90 47.20 -21.18 -19.27
C ALA A 90 47.86 -20.80 -20.61
N MET A 91 48.05 -19.49 -20.89
CA MET A 91 48.42 -18.99 -22.21
C MET A 91 49.70 -18.14 -22.22
N GLY A 92 50.43 -18.16 -23.33
CA GLY A 92 51.61 -17.31 -23.51
C GLY A 92 51.26 -15.82 -23.59
N ARG A 93 52.08 -14.97 -22.96
CA ARG A 93 51.88 -13.49 -22.79
C ARG A 93 51.53 -12.70 -24.05
N LYS A 94 51.74 -13.25 -25.25
CA LYS A 94 51.49 -12.59 -26.55
C LYS A 94 50.02 -12.60 -26.96
N GLN A 95 49.21 -13.55 -26.48
CA GLN A 95 47.78 -13.68 -26.84
C GLN A 95 46.85 -13.10 -25.77
N THR A 96 47.35 -13.04 -24.53
CA THR A 96 47.33 -11.87 -23.65
C THR A 96 46.20 -10.84 -23.85
N ALA A 97 46.60 -9.80 -24.58
CA ALA A 97 45.79 -8.62 -24.82
C ALA A 97 44.49 -8.91 -25.59
N VAL A 98 44.53 -9.81 -26.57
CA VAL A 98 43.35 -10.14 -27.39
C VAL A 98 42.26 -10.79 -26.54
N ILE A 99 42.65 -11.70 -25.64
CA ILE A 99 41.71 -12.37 -24.74
C ILE A 99 41.16 -11.40 -23.71
N ALA A 100 41.99 -10.50 -23.16
CA ALA A 100 41.51 -9.48 -22.25
C ALA A 100 40.42 -8.61 -22.92
N VAL A 101 40.63 -8.19 -24.17
CA VAL A 101 39.62 -7.44 -24.94
C VAL A 101 38.34 -8.27 -25.14
N VAL A 102 38.45 -9.55 -25.50
CA VAL A 102 37.27 -10.42 -25.67
C VAL A 102 36.51 -10.59 -24.35
N TYR A 103 37.20 -10.76 -23.22
CA TYR A 103 36.55 -10.86 -21.90
C TYR A 103 35.85 -9.57 -21.50
N ILE A 104 36.46 -8.41 -21.78
CA ILE A 104 35.82 -7.11 -21.54
C ILE A 104 34.57 -6.97 -22.43
N LEU A 105 34.64 -7.37 -23.70
CA LEU A 105 33.48 -7.33 -24.61
C LEU A 105 32.36 -8.29 -24.18
N LEU A 106 32.71 -9.50 -23.72
CA LEU A 106 31.73 -10.45 -23.19
C LEU A 106 31.10 -9.97 -21.90
N ALA A 107 31.90 -9.41 -20.99
CA ALA A 107 31.41 -8.81 -19.75
C ALA A 107 30.54 -7.57 -20.01
N ALA A 108 30.85 -6.79 -21.05
CA ALA A 108 30.07 -5.63 -21.48
C ALA A 108 28.82 -6.00 -22.29
N SER A 109 28.73 -7.21 -22.85
CA SER A 109 27.64 -7.61 -23.76
C SER A 109 26.23 -7.54 -23.16
N PRO A 110 25.98 -7.92 -21.89
CA PRO A 110 24.65 -7.76 -21.29
C PRO A 110 24.29 -6.28 -21.16
N TYR A 111 25.26 -5.45 -20.76
CA TYR A 111 25.09 -4.00 -20.60
C TYR A 111 24.90 -3.26 -21.94
N ALA A 112 25.47 -3.79 -23.04
CA ALA A 112 25.25 -3.23 -24.37
C ALA A 112 23.87 -3.57 -24.96
N ALA A 113 23.22 -4.62 -24.45
CA ALA A 113 21.85 -4.96 -24.81
C ALA A 113 20.81 -4.20 -23.96
N MET A 114 21.22 -3.68 -22.80
CA MET A 114 20.42 -2.77 -21.98
C MET A 114 20.40 -1.39 -22.64
N SER A 115 19.27 -0.69 -22.51
CA SER A 115 19.19 0.69 -22.99
C SER A 115 20.17 1.55 -22.20
N LEU A 116 21.03 2.29 -22.91
CA LEU A 116 22.00 3.19 -22.28
C LEU A 116 21.33 4.39 -21.60
N SER A 117 20.09 4.71 -21.98
CA SER A 117 19.41 5.96 -21.61
C SER A 117 17.96 5.81 -21.14
N SER A 118 17.38 4.61 -21.15
CA SER A 118 15.96 4.41 -20.78
C SER A 118 15.83 3.18 -19.91
N GLY A 119 15.70 3.37 -18.59
CA GLY A 119 15.44 2.29 -17.66
C GLY A 119 13.96 1.87 -17.63
N GLU A 120 13.70 0.79 -16.90
CA GLU A 120 12.36 0.33 -16.56
C GLU A 120 11.94 0.99 -15.24
N ILE A 121 10.76 1.61 -15.23
CA ILE A 121 10.19 2.23 -14.03
C ILE A 121 9.41 1.20 -13.22
N THR A 122 9.39 1.37 -11.90
CA THR A 122 8.58 0.54 -10.99
C THR A 122 8.04 1.41 -9.85
N ILE A 123 6.76 1.27 -9.55
CA ILE A 123 6.09 1.81 -8.37
C ILE A 123 6.39 0.85 -7.22
N THR A 124 7.19 1.30 -6.26
CA THR A 124 7.61 0.46 -5.13
C THR A 124 6.78 0.67 -3.89
N ASP A 125 6.06 1.79 -3.81
CA ASP A 125 5.29 2.17 -2.63
C ASP A 125 4.23 3.22 -2.97
N ALA A 126 3.20 3.29 -2.15
CA ALA A 126 2.14 4.30 -2.21
C ALA A 126 1.72 4.69 -0.79
N ASP A 127 2.33 5.77 -0.28
CA ASP A 127 2.13 6.23 1.09
C ASP A 127 1.07 7.33 1.14
N LEU A 128 0.10 7.22 2.06
CA LEU A 128 -0.83 8.31 2.37
C LEU A 128 -0.12 9.36 3.25
N SER A 129 -0.32 10.64 2.95
CA SER A 129 0.20 11.74 3.77
C SER A 129 -0.46 11.77 5.15
N ASP A 130 0.22 12.37 6.14
CA ASP A 130 -0.29 12.47 7.52
C ASP A 130 -1.65 13.19 7.64
N ASP A 131 -1.92 14.13 6.73
CA ASP A 131 -3.20 14.85 6.64
C ASP A 131 -4.23 14.14 5.76
N SER A 132 -3.89 12.95 5.26
CA SER A 132 -4.72 12.12 4.39
C SER A 132 -5.15 12.78 3.08
N THR A 133 -4.50 13.85 2.63
CA THR A 133 -4.90 14.57 1.41
C THR A 133 -4.22 14.07 0.15
N GLN A 134 -3.04 13.47 0.27
CA GLN A 134 -2.18 13.10 -0.84
C GLN A 134 -1.67 11.66 -0.71
N ILE A 135 -1.57 10.98 -1.85
CA ILE A 135 -0.86 9.71 -1.96
C ILE A 135 0.46 9.95 -2.69
N ALA A 136 1.57 9.62 -2.02
CA ALA A 136 2.91 9.72 -2.56
C ALA A 136 3.37 8.38 -3.11
N LEU A 137 3.54 8.30 -4.43
CA LEU A 137 4.06 7.14 -5.13
C LEU A 137 5.59 7.19 -5.16
N LYS A 138 6.23 6.10 -4.74
CA LYS A 138 7.68 5.94 -4.77
C LYS A 138 8.10 5.23 -6.05
N ILE A 139 8.68 5.97 -6.98
CA ILE A 139 9.08 5.47 -8.30
C ILE A 139 10.57 5.19 -8.33
N ARG A 140 10.98 4.03 -8.82
CA ARG A 140 12.38 3.69 -9.09
C ARG A 140 12.59 3.40 -10.55
N GLU A 141 13.79 3.70 -11.03
CA GLU A 141 14.25 3.31 -12.36
C GLU A 141 15.38 2.30 -12.22
N SER A 142 15.32 1.23 -13.02
CA SER A 142 16.35 0.20 -13.04
C SER A 142 16.79 -0.10 -14.48
N GLY A 143 18.04 -0.53 -14.64
CA GLY A 143 18.62 -0.85 -15.95
C GLY A 143 19.22 0.33 -16.74
N ALA A 144 19.06 1.58 -16.27
CA ALA A 144 19.74 2.73 -16.86
C ALA A 144 21.23 2.81 -16.42
N ILE A 145 22.15 2.87 -17.38
CA ILE A 145 23.60 2.84 -17.11
C ILE A 145 24.19 4.23 -16.87
N PHE A 146 23.60 5.29 -17.43
CA PHE A 146 24.10 6.67 -17.33
C PHE A 146 23.31 7.57 -16.36
N GLY A 147 22.49 6.97 -15.49
CA GLY A 147 21.59 7.68 -14.57
C GLY A 147 20.23 7.97 -15.19
N SER A 148 19.29 8.40 -14.36
CA SER A 148 17.93 8.74 -14.78
C SER A 148 17.91 10.02 -15.59
N SER A 149 17.19 10.02 -16.71
CA SER A 149 16.83 11.24 -17.45
C SER A 149 15.34 11.55 -17.39
N VAL A 150 14.63 10.96 -16.42
CA VAL A 150 13.19 11.14 -16.27
C VAL A 150 12.91 12.53 -15.72
N ASP A 151 12.09 13.29 -16.45
CA ASP A 151 11.68 14.65 -16.09
C ASP A 151 10.15 14.79 -15.91
N SER A 152 9.39 13.79 -16.37
CA SER A 152 7.93 13.76 -16.31
C SER A 152 7.39 12.34 -16.47
N ALA A 153 6.17 12.11 -15.97
CA ALA A 153 5.39 10.89 -16.18
C ALA A 153 3.95 11.23 -16.57
N ASP A 154 3.37 10.43 -17.45
CA ASP A 154 1.93 10.40 -17.66
C ASP A 154 1.30 9.44 -16.63
N VAL A 155 0.51 10.00 -15.73
CA VAL A 155 -0.15 9.27 -14.64
C VAL A 155 -1.63 9.16 -14.92
N THR A 156 -2.17 7.96 -14.76
CA THR A 156 -3.59 7.66 -14.94
C THR A 156 -4.12 6.97 -13.69
N VAL A 157 -5.27 7.42 -13.20
CA VAL A 157 -6.01 6.76 -12.12
C VAL A 157 -7.27 6.15 -12.74
N THR A 158 -7.48 4.86 -12.50
CA THR A 158 -8.72 4.17 -12.84
C THR A 158 -9.49 3.78 -11.59
N TYR A 159 -10.82 3.75 -11.72
CA TYR A 159 -11.77 3.29 -10.70
C TYR A 159 -12.92 2.58 -11.42
N ASP A 160 -13.33 1.41 -10.92
CA ASP A 160 -14.35 0.55 -11.55
C ASP A 160 -14.06 0.32 -13.06
N GLY A 161 -12.79 0.02 -13.37
CA GLY A 161 -12.32 -0.26 -14.72
C GLY A 161 -12.29 0.94 -15.69
N SER A 162 -12.69 2.14 -15.24
CA SER A 162 -12.75 3.35 -16.06
C SER A 162 -11.69 4.36 -15.64
N THR A 163 -11.08 5.07 -16.59
CA THR A 163 -10.18 6.19 -16.28
C THR A 163 -10.98 7.34 -15.70
N VAL A 164 -10.61 7.77 -14.49
CA VAL A 164 -11.29 8.86 -13.76
C VAL A 164 -10.44 10.12 -13.71
N TRP A 165 -9.13 9.98 -13.87
CA TRP A 165 -8.19 11.09 -13.88
C TRP A 165 -6.92 10.74 -14.65
N GLU A 166 -6.37 11.71 -15.35
CA GLU A 166 -5.12 11.61 -16.09
C GLU A 166 -4.39 12.95 -16.04
N SER A 167 -3.07 12.91 -15.88
CA SER A 167 -2.23 14.11 -15.90
C SER A 167 -0.77 13.77 -16.20
N THR A 168 -0.07 14.71 -16.82
CA THR A 168 1.39 14.65 -16.95
C THR A 168 2.02 15.38 -15.77
N ILE A 169 2.69 14.65 -14.87
CA ILE A 169 3.33 15.20 -13.68
C ILE A 169 4.84 15.36 -13.91
N PRO A 170 5.42 16.56 -13.73
CA PRO A 170 6.87 16.71 -13.70
C PRO A 170 7.45 16.09 -12.42
N PHE A 171 8.44 15.22 -12.55
CA PHE A 171 9.14 14.63 -11.43
C PHE A 171 10.56 14.22 -11.84
N ALA A 172 11.42 13.98 -10.85
CA ALA A 172 12.77 13.49 -11.08
C ALA A 172 13.10 12.37 -10.08
N ILE A 173 14.02 11.50 -10.47
CA ILE A 173 14.63 10.51 -9.58
C ILE A 173 15.88 11.17 -8.98
N ASP A 174 15.69 11.89 -7.88
CA ASP A 174 16.70 12.75 -7.25
C ASP A 174 16.89 12.50 -5.74
N ARG A 175 16.25 11.46 -5.22
CA ARG A 175 16.35 11.03 -3.81
C ARG A 175 17.05 9.69 -3.73
N GLU A 176 17.57 9.36 -2.56
CA GLU A 176 18.29 8.10 -2.32
C GLU A 176 17.92 7.53 -0.95
N ASP A 177 17.75 6.22 -0.88
CA ASP A 177 17.62 5.48 0.37
C ASP A 177 18.50 4.21 0.36
N GLY A 178 18.32 3.33 1.35
CA GLY A 178 19.11 2.10 1.48
C GLY A 178 18.97 1.10 0.32
N TYR A 179 18.03 1.33 -0.61
CA TYR A 179 17.76 0.50 -1.78
C TYR A 179 18.13 1.20 -3.11
N GLY A 180 18.61 2.44 -3.05
CA GLY A 180 19.09 3.20 -4.21
C GLY A 180 18.27 4.47 -4.47
N GLU A 181 18.42 5.01 -5.68
CA GLU A 181 17.74 6.25 -6.06
C GLU A 181 16.23 6.03 -6.29
N TYR A 182 15.43 7.06 -6.02
CA TYR A 182 13.99 7.08 -6.24
C TYR A 182 13.46 8.50 -6.49
N GLY A 183 12.31 8.58 -7.15
CA GLY A 183 11.51 9.80 -7.31
C GLY A 183 10.18 9.68 -6.57
N LEU A 184 9.53 10.81 -6.31
CA LEU A 184 8.18 10.85 -5.75
C LEU A 184 7.21 11.54 -6.70
N ILE A 185 6.04 10.93 -6.86
CA ILE A 185 4.87 11.54 -7.52
C ILE A 185 3.78 11.67 -6.46
N SER A 186 3.30 12.88 -6.18
CA SER A 186 2.22 13.12 -5.22
C SER A 186 0.91 13.34 -5.95
N LEU A 187 -0.12 12.59 -5.57
CA LEU A 187 -1.47 12.66 -6.12
C LEU A 187 -2.44 13.17 -5.06
N THR A 188 -3.15 14.27 -5.35
CA THR A 188 -4.18 14.81 -4.46
C THR A 188 -5.45 13.97 -4.57
N VAL A 189 -5.85 13.28 -3.50
CA VAL A 189 -6.96 12.31 -3.52
C VAL A 189 -8.26 12.94 -4.01
N SER A 190 -8.56 14.16 -3.57
CA SER A 190 -9.80 14.85 -3.92
C SER A 190 -9.96 15.19 -5.41
N GLU A 191 -8.90 15.12 -6.21
CA GLU A 191 -8.97 15.44 -7.65
C GLU A 191 -9.50 14.28 -8.49
N TRP A 192 -9.44 13.06 -7.98
CA TRP A 192 -9.75 11.84 -8.74
C TRP A 192 -10.68 10.87 -8.02
N TYR A 193 -10.99 11.11 -6.74
CA TYR A 193 -11.95 10.33 -5.99
C TYR A 193 -13.34 10.31 -6.66
N GLN A 194 -13.89 9.11 -6.89
CA GLN A 194 -15.23 8.88 -7.44
C GLN A 194 -16.15 8.05 -6.53
N GLY A 195 -15.64 7.54 -5.41
CA GLY A 195 -16.38 6.67 -4.50
C GLY A 195 -15.48 5.78 -3.64
N ASN A 196 -16.09 5.06 -2.71
CA ASN A 196 -15.39 4.16 -1.79
C ASN A 196 -14.68 3.04 -2.54
N ALA A 197 -13.40 2.81 -2.24
CA ALA A 197 -12.66 1.67 -2.76
C ALA A 197 -13.21 0.34 -2.21
N ALA A 198 -13.41 -0.63 -3.10
CA ALA A 198 -13.89 -1.98 -2.79
C ALA A 198 -13.20 -3.03 -3.66
N ASP A 199 -13.35 -4.32 -3.31
CA ASP A 199 -12.74 -5.43 -4.05
C ASP A 199 -13.16 -5.47 -5.54
N ASP A 200 -14.37 -5.02 -5.85
CA ASP A 200 -14.93 -4.93 -7.20
C ASP A 200 -14.77 -3.55 -7.84
N ALA A 201 -14.38 -2.54 -7.06
CA ALA A 201 -14.10 -1.17 -7.53
C ALA A 201 -12.80 -0.63 -6.91
N PRO A 202 -11.63 -1.23 -7.22
CA PRO A 202 -10.35 -0.75 -6.72
C PRO A 202 -9.89 0.49 -7.48
N TYR A 203 -9.07 1.32 -6.83
CA TYR A 203 -8.31 2.36 -7.51
C TYR A 203 -6.97 1.82 -7.97
N ILE A 204 -6.68 1.92 -9.27
CA ILE A 204 -5.41 1.50 -9.84
C ILE A 204 -4.73 2.73 -10.43
N VAL A 205 -3.49 2.97 -10.00
CA VAL A 205 -2.63 3.98 -10.59
C VAL A 205 -1.72 3.33 -11.61
N THR A 206 -1.62 3.93 -12.79
CA THR A 206 -0.65 3.57 -13.81
C THR A 206 0.26 4.77 -14.06
N VAL A 207 1.57 4.55 -14.02
CA VAL A 207 2.59 5.56 -14.32
C VAL A 207 3.29 5.14 -15.60
N ASN A 208 3.34 6.05 -16.58
CA ASN A 208 4.03 5.83 -17.85
C ASN A 208 5.15 6.85 -18.00
N VAL A 209 6.36 6.37 -18.33
CA VAL A 209 7.54 7.18 -18.61
C VAL A 209 8.17 6.67 -19.90
N ASP A 210 8.12 7.48 -20.95
CA ASP A 210 8.57 7.13 -22.30
C ASP A 210 7.97 5.78 -22.79
N SER A 211 8.77 4.72 -22.81
CA SER A 211 8.38 3.37 -23.24
C SER A 211 8.16 2.40 -22.07
N SER A 212 8.33 2.84 -20.83
CA SER A 212 8.15 2.04 -19.63
C SER A 212 6.86 2.42 -18.92
N SER A 213 6.20 1.44 -18.33
CA SER A 213 4.90 1.56 -17.70
C SER A 213 4.83 0.60 -16.54
N ASP A 214 4.30 1.05 -15.41
CA ASP A 214 4.00 0.21 -14.26
C ASP A 214 2.69 0.62 -13.60
N SER A 215 2.05 -0.31 -12.91
CA SER A 215 0.76 -0.06 -12.24
C SER A 215 0.69 -0.69 -10.85
N MET A 216 -0.06 -0.02 -9.98
CA MET A 216 -0.25 -0.43 -8.59
C MET A 216 -1.71 -0.19 -8.17
N GLU A 217 -2.28 -1.18 -7.49
CA GLU A 217 -3.55 -1.02 -6.76
C GLU A 217 -3.29 -0.26 -5.47
N LEU A 218 -4.05 0.83 -5.25
CA LEU A 218 -3.95 1.63 -4.03
C LEU A 218 -4.69 0.95 -2.88
N GLN A 219 -4.22 1.16 -1.65
CA GLN A 219 -4.84 0.54 -0.48
C GLN A 219 -6.26 1.05 -0.26
N SER A 220 -7.24 0.13 -0.21
CA SER A 220 -8.65 0.48 -0.11
C SER A 220 -8.99 1.29 1.13
N ASN A 221 -8.37 1.01 2.28
CA ASN A 221 -8.58 1.76 3.53
C ASN A 221 -8.24 3.25 3.41
N HIS A 222 -7.27 3.62 2.56
CA HIS A 222 -6.92 5.03 2.30
C HIS A 222 -8.00 5.78 1.49
N LEU A 223 -8.88 5.01 0.83
CA LEU A 223 -9.83 5.46 -0.19
C LEU A 223 -11.29 5.05 0.13
N GLN A 224 -11.55 4.64 1.36
CA GLN A 224 -12.90 4.56 1.93
C GLN A 224 -13.15 5.85 2.71
N ARG A 225 -13.93 6.77 2.13
CA ARG A 225 -14.13 8.14 2.65
C ARG A 225 -15.57 8.63 2.60
N THR A 226 -16.43 8.01 1.81
CA THR A 226 -17.85 8.35 1.70
C THR A 226 -18.65 7.64 2.78
N ILE A 227 -19.47 8.39 3.51
CA ILE A 227 -20.42 7.86 4.48
C ILE A 227 -21.63 7.30 3.70
N ASP A 228 -21.89 6.00 3.88
CA ASP A 228 -22.98 5.30 3.20
C ASP A 228 -24.09 4.88 4.17
N ASP A 229 -23.77 4.75 5.46
CA ASP A 229 -24.74 4.38 6.49
C ASP A 229 -24.53 5.14 7.81
N VAL A 230 -25.63 5.35 8.52
CA VAL A 230 -25.70 6.05 9.80
C VAL A 230 -26.65 5.28 10.72
N LYS A 231 -26.30 5.17 12.00
CA LYS A 231 -27.20 4.65 13.04
C LYS A 231 -27.25 5.57 14.23
N SER A 232 -28.34 5.49 14.98
CA SER A 232 -28.57 6.30 16.17
C SER A 232 -29.15 5.44 17.29
N ALA A 233 -28.76 5.75 18.53
CA ALA A 233 -29.34 5.13 19.70
C ALA A 233 -29.34 6.08 20.90
N THR A 234 -30.26 5.83 21.82
CA THR A 234 -30.33 6.48 23.13
C THR A 234 -30.44 5.44 24.24
N ALA A 235 -29.99 5.80 25.43
CA ALA A 235 -30.16 5.03 26.65
C ALA A 235 -30.64 5.94 27.78
N GLY A 236 -31.71 5.55 28.48
CA GLY A 236 -32.20 6.27 29.65
C GLY A 236 -31.24 6.12 30.84
N ALA A 237 -30.97 7.22 31.52
CA ALA A 237 -30.29 7.23 32.81
C ALA A 237 -31.35 7.15 33.92
N MET A 238 -31.22 6.17 34.82
CA MET A 238 -32.18 5.93 35.89
C MET A 238 -31.70 6.54 37.21
N GLY A 239 -32.57 7.30 37.88
CA GLY A 239 -32.41 7.79 39.24
C GLY A 239 -33.15 6.90 40.23
N THR A 240 -32.79 7.02 41.52
CA THR A 240 -33.49 6.31 42.60
C THR A 240 -33.66 7.20 43.83
N GLY A 241 -34.74 6.97 44.60
CA GLY A 241 -34.94 7.64 45.88
C GLY A 241 -34.96 9.16 45.79
N GLY A 242 -33.89 9.82 46.27
CA GLY A 242 -33.83 11.29 46.34
C GLY A 242 -33.72 12.00 44.98
N ASP A 243 -33.41 11.27 43.92
CA ASP A 243 -33.38 11.79 42.55
C ASP A 243 -34.79 11.87 41.93
N CYS A 244 -35.76 11.16 42.53
CA CYS A 244 -37.10 11.01 42.01
C CYS A 244 -38.11 11.77 42.88
N ASP A 245 -39.27 12.07 42.28
CA ASP A 245 -40.42 12.58 43.03
C ASP A 245 -40.83 11.60 44.13
N SER A 246 -41.41 12.11 45.21
CA SER A 246 -41.69 11.32 46.42
C SER A 246 -42.64 10.12 46.23
N SER A 247 -43.33 10.03 45.09
CA SER A 247 -44.20 8.91 44.73
C SER A 247 -43.48 7.83 43.90
N LYS A 248 -42.25 8.07 43.45
CA LYS A 248 -41.50 7.21 42.54
C LYS A 248 -40.30 6.57 43.23
N GLU A 249 -40.17 5.27 43.04
CA GLU A 249 -39.02 4.47 43.45
C GLU A 249 -37.87 4.61 42.43
N THR A 250 -38.21 4.63 41.14
CA THR A 250 -37.29 4.84 40.02
C THR A 250 -37.84 5.87 39.04
N CYS A 251 -36.95 6.66 38.42
CA CYS A 251 -37.31 7.70 37.46
C CYS A 251 -36.23 7.86 36.39
N VAL A 252 -36.59 8.33 35.20
CA VAL A 252 -35.65 8.70 34.15
C VAL A 252 -35.12 10.11 34.45
N VAL A 253 -33.84 10.21 34.79
CA VAL A 253 -33.19 11.50 35.11
C VAL A 253 -32.54 12.15 33.88
N GLY A 254 -32.52 11.46 32.74
CA GLY A 254 -32.05 11.98 31.46
C GLY A 254 -31.67 10.88 30.46
N VAL A 255 -30.99 11.22 29.37
CA VAL A 255 -30.61 10.26 28.33
C VAL A 255 -29.16 10.44 27.86
N ALA A 256 -28.50 9.32 27.56
CA ALA A 256 -27.23 9.31 26.82
C ALA A 256 -27.51 9.07 25.34
N LEU A 257 -26.88 9.86 24.47
CA LEU A 257 -27.03 9.77 23.02
C LEU A 257 -25.79 9.14 22.39
N LYS A 258 -25.98 8.34 21.35
CA LYS A 258 -24.91 7.72 20.56
C LYS A 258 -25.28 7.67 19.08
N SER A 259 -24.28 7.79 18.23
CA SER A 259 -24.42 7.56 16.80
C SER A 259 -23.29 6.73 16.24
N TRP A 260 -23.51 6.19 15.05
CA TRP A 260 -22.49 5.54 14.24
C TRP A 260 -22.59 6.08 12.82
N SER A 261 -21.46 6.30 12.15
CA SER A 261 -21.42 6.83 10.79
C SER A 261 -20.25 6.21 10.05
N GLY A 262 -20.46 5.72 8.84
CA GLY A 262 -19.39 5.02 8.14
C GLY A 262 -19.83 4.25 6.90
N LEU A 263 -19.05 3.22 6.59
CA LEU A 263 -19.34 2.29 5.50
C LEU A 263 -20.48 1.34 5.92
N ASP A 264 -21.42 1.09 5.03
CA ASP A 264 -22.52 0.15 5.29
C ASP A 264 -22.01 -1.22 5.76
N ALA A 265 -22.69 -1.77 6.76
CA ALA A 265 -22.37 -3.06 7.35
C ALA A 265 -23.55 -4.02 7.16
N MET A 266 -23.27 -5.31 6.94
CA MET A 266 -24.33 -6.27 6.69
C MET A 266 -25.35 -6.35 7.84
N GLY A 267 -26.63 -6.12 7.52
CA GLY A 267 -27.76 -6.25 8.44
C GLY A 267 -27.87 -5.08 9.41
N ASP A 268 -28.24 -5.37 10.66
CA ASP A 268 -28.47 -4.34 11.68
C ASP A 268 -27.20 -3.93 12.44
N ASN A 269 -26.02 -4.37 12.01
CA ASN A 269 -24.75 -4.00 12.65
C ASN A 269 -24.44 -2.51 12.47
N PRO A 270 -23.75 -1.87 13.43
CA PRO A 270 -23.24 -0.52 13.22
C PRO A 270 -22.34 -0.42 11.97
N PRO A 271 -22.36 0.70 11.24
CA PRO A 271 -21.49 0.91 10.08
C PRO A 271 -20.00 0.77 10.44
N GLY A 272 -19.17 0.38 9.48
CA GLY A 272 -17.71 0.31 9.64
C GLY A 272 -17.08 1.70 9.70
N GLY A 273 -16.10 1.91 10.57
CA GLY A 273 -15.43 3.20 10.70
C GLY A 273 -14.63 3.61 9.44
N LEU A 274 -14.54 4.91 9.19
CA LEU A 274 -13.79 5.50 8.08
C LEU A 274 -12.67 6.42 8.64
N PRO A 275 -11.42 5.95 8.75
CA PRO A 275 -10.33 6.68 9.42
C PRO A 275 -9.93 8.00 8.76
N HIS A 276 -10.22 8.18 7.47
CA HIS A 276 -9.77 9.33 6.68
C HIS A 276 -10.94 10.14 6.11
N ALA A 277 -12.16 9.93 6.63
CA ALA A 277 -13.34 10.67 6.22
C ALA A 277 -13.47 11.97 7.01
N ASP A 278 -13.84 13.03 6.29
CA ASP A 278 -14.24 14.31 6.87
C ASP A 278 -15.76 14.46 6.72
N TYR A 279 -16.46 14.73 7.82
CA TYR A 279 -17.92 14.85 7.84
C TYR A 279 -18.40 15.63 9.06
N THR A 280 -19.66 16.07 9.02
CA THR A 280 -20.33 16.65 10.19
C THR A 280 -21.53 15.79 10.59
N VAL A 281 -21.76 15.69 11.89
CA VAL A 281 -22.88 14.95 12.48
C VAL A 281 -23.76 15.91 13.26
N GLN A 282 -25.07 15.86 13.00
CA GLN A 282 -26.08 16.60 13.71
C GLN A 282 -27.07 15.63 14.34
N GLY A 283 -27.14 15.61 15.68
CA GLY A 283 -28.10 14.81 16.43
C GLY A 283 -29.22 15.67 17.00
N THR A 284 -30.47 15.28 16.77
CA THR A 284 -31.65 15.96 17.31
C THR A 284 -32.67 14.95 17.84
N MET A 285 -33.05 15.10 19.10
CA MET A 285 -34.13 14.33 19.72
C MET A 285 -35.42 15.15 19.70
N PHE A 286 -36.52 14.53 19.33
CA PHE A 286 -37.82 15.15 19.19
C PHE A 286 -38.85 14.45 20.07
N TYR A 287 -39.78 15.23 20.62
CA TYR A 287 -41.05 14.76 21.18
C TYR A 287 -42.17 15.15 20.22
N GLY A 288 -42.77 14.16 19.54
CA GLY A 288 -43.65 14.42 18.40
C GLY A 288 -42.93 15.23 17.31
N SER A 289 -43.35 16.49 17.10
CA SER A 289 -42.71 17.44 16.17
C SER A 289 -41.89 18.55 16.86
N THR A 290 -41.80 18.52 18.19
CA THR A 290 -41.07 19.52 18.97
C THR A 290 -39.66 19.03 19.27
N VAL A 291 -38.65 19.89 19.13
CA VAL A 291 -37.28 19.55 19.51
C VAL A 291 -37.18 19.46 21.02
N ALA A 292 -36.80 18.29 21.53
CA ALA A 292 -36.53 18.05 22.94
C ALA A 292 -35.04 18.29 23.26
N ILE A 293 -34.13 17.78 22.42
CA ILE A 293 -32.68 18.01 22.54
C ILE A 293 -32.11 18.34 21.17
N SER A 294 -31.26 19.36 21.09
CA SER A 294 -30.47 19.67 19.90
C SER A 294 -28.99 19.63 20.27
N TYR A 295 -28.34 18.51 19.97
CA TYR A 295 -26.94 18.32 20.35
C TYR A 295 -26.03 19.20 19.49
N PRO A 296 -24.91 19.71 20.02
CA PRO A 296 -23.96 20.51 19.24
C PRO A 296 -23.46 19.74 18.01
N THR A 297 -23.27 20.44 16.89
CA THR A 297 -22.71 19.81 15.69
C THR A 297 -21.34 19.23 16.00
N VAL A 298 -21.17 17.94 15.69
CA VAL A 298 -19.88 17.26 15.79
C VAL A 298 -19.18 17.38 14.45
N THR A 299 -17.90 17.76 14.47
CA THR A 299 -17.06 17.79 13.27
C THR A 299 -16.06 16.65 13.34
N VAL A 300 -15.98 15.85 12.28
CA VAL A 300 -14.99 14.79 12.13
C VAL A 300 -14.01 15.20 11.05
N VAL A 301 -12.73 15.20 11.40
CA VAL A 301 -11.62 15.45 10.46
C VAL A 301 -10.58 14.37 10.65
N ASN A 302 -10.28 13.63 9.57
CA ASN A 302 -9.27 12.57 9.57
C ASN A 302 -9.39 11.61 10.78
N GLY A 303 -10.61 11.12 11.04
CA GLY A 303 -10.87 10.16 12.11
C GLY A 303 -10.91 10.74 13.53
N ILE A 304 -10.90 12.07 13.68
CA ILE A 304 -11.02 12.73 14.98
C ILE A 304 -12.32 13.51 15.02
N ALA A 305 -13.23 13.10 15.89
CA ALA A 305 -14.48 13.78 16.15
C ALA A 305 -14.32 14.79 17.29
N GLU A 306 -14.80 16.02 17.09
CA GLU A 306 -14.76 17.11 18.08
C GLU A 306 -16.11 17.83 18.17
N TRP A 307 -16.48 18.23 19.40
CA TRP A 307 -17.70 18.99 19.65
C TRP A 307 -17.56 19.92 20.86
N ASP A 308 -18.31 21.03 20.83
CA ASP A 308 -18.34 22.00 21.92
C ASP A 308 -19.33 21.61 23.02
N SER A 309 -19.07 22.08 24.23
CA SER A 309 -19.96 21.89 25.39
C SER A 309 -21.24 22.74 25.36
N ASN A 310 -21.39 23.64 24.40
CA ASN A 310 -22.42 24.68 24.34
C ASN A 310 -22.54 25.47 25.66
N ASN A 311 -21.43 26.04 26.12
CA ASN A 311 -21.33 26.73 27.42
C ASN A 311 -21.66 25.84 28.65
N GLY A 312 -21.46 24.53 28.54
CA GLY A 312 -21.60 23.57 29.65
C GLY A 312 -22.94 22.83 29.72
N GLU A 313 -23.86 23.09 28.80
CA GLU A 313 -25.12 22.35 28.63
C GLU A 313 -24.85 20.88 28.26
N TYR A 314 -23.83 20.64 27.45
CA TYR A 314 -23.36 19.31 27.06
C TYR A 314 -21.93 19.07 27.54
N GLY A 315 -21.49 17.81 27.51
CA GLY A 315 -20.09 17.50 27.75
C GLY A 315 -19.28 17.82 26.50
N GLY A 316 -18.38 18.80 26.52
CA GLY A 316 -17.45 19.03 25.40
C GLY A 316 -16.35 17.97 25.34
N GLY A 317 -15.84 17.67 24.16
CA GLY A 317 -14.82 16.64 24.03
C GLY A 317 -14.35 16.33 22.62
N SER A 318 -13.49 15.32 22.55
CA SER A 318 -12.98 14.74 21.31
C SER A 318 -12.84 13.23 21.46
N VAL A 319 -13.03 12.47 20.38
CA VAL A 319 -12.80 11.02 20.35
C VAL A 319 -12.27 10.59 18.98
N PHE A 320 -11.51 9.49 18.95
CA PHE A 320 -11.14 8.84 17.70
C PHE A 320 -12.32 8.02 17.16
N VAL A 321 -12.60 8.18 15.88
CA VAL A 321 -13.57 7.41 15.09
C VAL A 321 -12.89 6.94 13.80
N GLY A 322 -13.28 5.79 13.27
CA GLY A 322 -12.58 5.17 12.14
C GLY A 322 -11.87 3.91 12.58
N ASP A 323 -10.57 4.01 12.89
CA ASP A 323 -9.73 2.85 13.23
C ASP A 323 -10.25 2.07 14.47
N ASP A 324 -10.75 2.79 15.47
CA ASP A 324 -11.32 2.22 16.70
C ASP A 324 -12.81 1.85 16.57
N GLY A 325 -13.40 2.09 15.39
CA GLY A 325 -14.82 1.90 15.10
C GLY A 325 -15.55 3.21 14.80
N SER A 326 -16.82 3.12 14.42
CA SER A 326 -17.65 4.26 14.02
C SER A 326 -18.46 4.87 15.17
N GLU A 327 -18.36 4.32 16.40
CA GLU A 327 -19.16 4.78 17.54
C GLU A 327 -18.75 6.20 17.95
N LEU A 328 -19.70 7.11 17.88
CA LEU A 328 -19.59 8.48 18.32
C LEU A 328 -20.49 8.67 19.55
N PRO A 329 -19.92 8.76 20.76
CA PRO A 329 -20.67 9.16 21.95
C PRO A 329 -21.04 10.65 21.86
N MET A 330 -22.25 10.97 22.30
CA MET A 330 -22.76 12.34 22.35
C MET A 330 -23.14 12.67 23.81
N PRO A 331 -22.11 12.86 24.68
CA PRO A 331 -22.30 12.95 26.12
C PRO A 331 -23.00 14.24 26.57
N GLY A 332 -23.88 14.11 27.57
CA GLY A 332 -24.39 15.27 28.30
C GLY A 332 -23.43 15.77 29.39
N SER A 333 -23.97 16.53 30.34
CA SER A 333 -23.22 17.24 31.38
C SER A 333 -22.99 16.43 32.66
N VAL A 334 -23.79 15.38 32.92
CA VAL A 334 -23.78 14.62 34.20
C VAL A 334 -23.32 13.18 33.99
N ASP A 335 -22.45 12.68 34.88
CA ASP A 335 -21.92 11.32 34.84
C ASP A 335 -22.97 10.27 35.25
N SER A 336 -23.11 9.21 34.45
CA SER A 336 -23.82 7.98 34.84
C SER A 336 -22.83 6.81 34.89
N PHE A 337 -22.68 6.25 36.08
CA PHE A 337 -21.88 5.04 36.28
C PHE A 337 -22.51 3.82 35.58
N GLU A 338 -23.84 3.74 35.57
CA GLU A 338 -24.58 2.63 34.97
C GLU A 338 -24.42 2.57 33.46
N LEU A 339 -24.46 3.74 32.80
CA LEU A 339 -24.28 3.86 31.35
C LEU A 339 -22.81 3.89 30.94
N ASN A 340 -21.89 3.98 31.90
CA ASN A 340 -20.46 4.23 31.67
C ASN A 340 -20.23 5.40 30.69
N SER A 341 -21.05 6.45 30.83
CA SER A 341 -21.09 7.62 29.96
C SER A 341 -21.77 8.77 30.69
N LYS A 342 -21.75 9.96 30.09
CA LYS A 342 -22.54 11.10 30.57
C LYS A 342 -23.90 11.14 29.88
N TYR A 343 -24.91 11.56 30.62
CA TYR A 343 -26.27 11.77 30.13
C TYR A 343 -26.62 13.25 30.14
N ILE A 344 -27.58 13.62 29.31
CA ILE A 344 -28.19 14.95 29.23
C ILE A 344 -29.36 14.96 30.23
N PRO A 345 -29.26 15.72 31.33
CA PRO A 345 -30.30 15.79 32.35
C PRO A 345 -31.65 16.17 31.77
N ILE A 346 -32.72 15.58 32.31
CA ILE A 346 -34.09 15.86 31.84
C ILE A 346 -34.48 17.34 32.00
N GLU A 347 -33.87 18.04 32.96
CA GLU A 347 -34.02 19.49 33.18
C GLU A 347 -33.46 20.37 32.05
N ASP A 348 -32.54 19.83 31.24
CA ASP A 348 -31.95 20.52 30.09
C ASP A 348 -32.75 20.29 28.80
N TRP A 349 -33.84 19.50 28.84
CA TRP A 349 -34.65 19.21 27.65
C TRP A 349 -35.66 20.35 27.40
N GLY A 350 -35.87 20.67 26.12
CA GLY A 350 -36.91 21.63 25.71
C GLY A 350 -38.33 21.13 25.98
N VAL A 351 -38.55 19.80 25.94
CA VAL A 351 -39.77 19.11 26.33
C VAL A 351 -39.39 17.77 26.96
N SER A 352 -40.02 17.43 28.09
CA SER A 352 -39.74 16.22 28.88
C SER A 352 -41.02 15.49 29.32
N ASP A 353 -42.09 15.58 28.52
CA ASP A 353 -43.37 14.93 28.79
C ASP A 353 -43.30 13.41 28.51
N TYR A 354 -44.14 12.61 29.18
CA TYR A 354 -44.31 11.20 28.82
C TYR A 354 -44.89 11.03 27.41
N GLY A 355 -44.44 9.98 26.74
CA GLY A 355 -44.86 9.63 25.39
C GLY A 355 -43.67 9.28 24.50
N CYS A 356 -43.89 9.34 23.19
CA CYS A 356 -42.89 8.88 22.24
C CYS A 356 -41.90 9.98 21.80
N TYR A 357 -40.63 9.60 21.85
CA TYR A 357 -39.49 10.36 21.38
C TYR A 357 -38.84 9.68 20.18
N HIS A 358 -38.25 10.48 19.28
CA HIS A 358 -37.42 9.95 18.21
C HIS A 358 -36.10 10.73 18.11
N PHE A 359 -35.01 10.00 17.90
CA PHE A 359 -33.67 10.54 17.81
C PHE A 359 -33.14 10.38 16.39
N THR A 360 -33.04 11.51 15.70
CA THR A 360 -32.55 11.59 14.32
C THR A 360 -31.12 12.07 14.31
N VAL A 361 -30.26 11.32 13.62
CA VAL A 361 -28.88 11.70 13.33
C VAL A 361 -28.76 11.94 11.84
N GLU A 362 -28.18 13.07 11.48
CA GLU A 362 -27.93 13.49 10.11
C GLU A 362 -26.43 13.70 9.90
N VAL A 363 -25.90 13.13 8.81
CA VAL A 363 -24.49 13.25 8.43
C VAL A 363 -24.38 13.92 7.08
N THR A 364 -23.48 14.90 6.98
CA THR A 364 -23.19 15.59 5.72
C THR A 364 -21.70 15.62 5.44
N GLN A 365 -21.37 15.53 4.15
CA GLN A 365 -20.01 15.61 3.63
C GLN A 365 -19.93 16.62 2.50
N SER A 366 -18.77 17.25 2.35
CA SER A 366 -18.48 18.11 1.22
C SER A 366 -17.99 17.33 0.00
N SER A 367 -18.12 17.93 -1.18
CA SER A 367 -17.44 17.45 -2.39
C SER A 367 -15.92 17.34 -2.16
N PRO A 368 -15.25 16.31 -2.71
CA PRO A 368 -15.75 15.27 -3.63
C PRO A 368 -16.31 14.02 -2.93
N TRP A 369 -16.30 13.97 -1.60
CA TRP A 369 -16.66 12.76 -0.84
C TRP A 369 -18.15 12.41 -0.95
N SER A 370 -18.99 13.42 -1.14
CA SER A 370 -20.42 13.31 -1.39
C SER A 370 -20.86 14.36 -2.41
N ASP A 371 -22.04 14.17 -2.98
CA ASP A 371 -22.77 15.17 -3.77
C ASP A 371 -23.44 16.26 -2.91
N GLY A 372 -23.24 16.21 -1.59
CA GLY A 372 -23.85 17.10 -0.61
C GLY A 372 -25.17 16.58 -0.07
N SER A 373 -25.56 15.35 -0.41
CA SER A 373 -26.69 14.66 0.21
C SER A 373 -26.45 14.41 1.71
N THR A 374 -27.55 14.29 2.43
CA THR A 374 -27.56 13.95 3.86
C THR A 374 -27.89 12.47 4.02
N VAL A 375 -27.05 11.75 4.75
CA VAL A 375 -27.35 10.38 5.20
C VAL A 375 -27.91 10.48 6.61
N SER A 376 -29.06 9.86 6.87
CA SER A 376 -29.74 10.00 8.15
C SER A 376 -30.38 8.71 8.65
N HIS A 377 -30.55 8.65 9.98
CA HIS A 377 -31.19 7.56 10.67
C HIS A 377 -31.98 8.05 11.88
N THR A 378 -33.16 7.46 12.08
CA THR A 378 -34.06 7.78 13.19
C THR A 378 -34.36 6.53 14.02
N SER A 379 -34.10 6.61 15.33
CA SER A 379 -34.48 5.61 16.33
C SER A 379 -35.63 6.13 17.19
N HIS A 380 -36.48 5.24 17.72
CA HIS A 380 -37.70 5.61 18.46
C HIS A 380 -37.70 5.04 19.87
N TYR A 381 -38.26 5.79 20.81
CA TYR A 381 -38.27 5.49 22.24
C TYR A 381 -39.57 5.92 22.88
N GLU A 382 -40.08 5.12 23.81
CA GLU A 382 -41.25 5.43 24.61
C GLU A 382 -40.80 5.78 26.04
N PHE A 383 -41.26 6.93 26.55
CA PHE A 383 -41.08 7.36 27.93
C PHE A 383 -42.40 7.22 28.70
N THR A 384 -42.48 6.26 29.62
CA THR A 384 -43.72 5.90 30.31
C THR A 384 -43.58 5.86 31.82
N GLU A 385 -44.70 6.04 32.50
CA GLU A 385 -44.86 5.67 33.91
C GLU A 385 -45.37 4.23 34.02
N GLU A 386 -44.79 3.47 34.94
CA GLU A 386 -45.08 2.06 35.18
C GLU A 386 -45.25 1.79 36.68
N GLY A 387 -45.75 0.59 37.00
CA GLY A 387 -46.03 0.20 38.38
C GLY A 387 -47.27 0.91 38.96
N GLU A 388 -47.63 0.52 40.18
CA GLU A 388 -48.75 1.11 40.91
C GLU A 388 -48.52 0.95 42.41
N ASP A 389 -48.49 2.06 43.13
CA ASP A 389 -48.39 2.07 44.58
C ASP A 389 -49.70 1.58 45.19
N PHE A 390 -49.61 0.61 46.09
CA PHE A 390 -50.79 -0.08 46.62
C PHE A 390 -51.71 0.82 47.46
N ASP A 391 -51.17 1.89 48.06
CA ASP A 391 -51.89 2.75 48.99
C ASP A 391 -52.49 3.98 48.27
N THR A 392 -51.83 4.48 47.22
CA THR A 392 -52.19 5.71 46.51
C THR A 392 -52.74 5.48 45.11
N GLY A 393 -52.40 4.35 44.47
CA GLY A 393 -52.73 4.07 43.08
C GLY A 393 -51.91 4.88 42.06
N GLU A 394 -50.87 5.58 42.52
CA GLU A 394 -49.98 6.37 41.65
C GLU A 394 -48.88 5.47 41.05
N PRO A 395 -48.35 5.79 39.87
CA PRO A 395 -47.22 5.06 39.29
C PRO A 395 -45.98 5.14 40.18
N THR A 396 -45.24 4.03 40.27
CA THR A 396 -44.05 3.91 41.13
C THR A 396 -42.74 4.04 40.35
N ASP A 397 -42.76 3.85 39.03
CA ASP A 397 -41.55 3.71 38.23
C ASP A 397 -41.70 4.47 36.91
N GLU A 398 -40.57 4.80 36.29
CA GLU A 398 -40.53 5.30 34.93
C GLU A 398 -39.64 4.41 34.06
N ALA A 399 -39.94 4.35 32.77
CA ALA A 399 -39.19 3.54 31.82
C ALA A 399 -38.85 4.33 30.55
N TRP A 400 -37.64 4.12 30.05
CA TRP A 400 -37.20 4.57 28.73
C TRP A 400 -36.93 3.35 27.84
N THR A 401 -37.85 3.07 26.92
CA THR A 401 -37.85 1.81 26.17
C THR A 401 -37.74 2.05 24.68
N SER A 402 -36.83 1.34 23.99
CA SER A 402 -36.76 1.39 22.53
C SER A 402 -38.00 0.76 21.89
N THR A 403 -38.56 1.45 20.90
CA THR A 403 -39.70 0.99 20.11
C THR A 403 -39.38 1.07 18.61
N THR A 404 -40.19 0.42 17.78
CA THR A 404 -40.03 0.44 16.32
C THR A 404 -40.52 1.75 15.69
N ASN A 405 -41.51 2.39 16.29
CA ASN A 405 -42.17 3.60 15.81
C ASN A 405 -42.95 4.30 16.94
N CYS A 406 -43.41 5.52 16.68
CA CYS A 406 -44.26 6.33 17.56
C CYS A 406 -45.77 6.27 17.22
N ASP A 407 -46.24 5.17 16.61
CA ASP A 407 -47.63 5.03 16.12
C ASP A 407 -48.64 4.57 17.18
#